data_AF-A0A9E3DBU3-F1
#
_entry.id   AF-A0A9E3DBU3-F1
#
_cell.length_a   1.000
_cell.length_b   1.000
_cell.length_c   1.000
_cell.angle_alpha   90.00
_cell.angle_beta   90.00
_cell.angle_gamma   90.00
#
_symmetry.space_group_name_H-M   'P 1'
#
loop_
_entity.id
_entity.type
_entity.pdbx_description
1 polymer ?
#
loop_
_entity_poly.entity_id
_entity_poly.type
_entity_poly.pdbx_seq_one_letter_code
_entity_poly.pdbx_strand_id
1 'polypeptide(L)'
;MLDFAAMPPEVNSALMYTGPGPGPFLSASAAWNVLAEELFGTATAFNTVITDLTVTWLGPASIAMAAAAAPFIAWITATAGLVEAMGMQVAAATAAYEAAFAMTVPPPVIAANRALYYFLIATNFFGQNTPAIMFT
;
A
#
# COMPACT_ATOMS: atom_id res chain seq x y z
N MET A 1 -0.12 14.49 -13.24
CA MET A 1 0.64 13.23 -13.01
C MET A 1 2.11 13.63 -12.90
N LEU A 2 2.83 13.15 -11.89
CA LEU A 2 4.27 13.37 -11.80
C LEU A 2 4.97 12.54 -12.88
N ASP A 3 5.88 13.16 -13.63
CA ASP A 3 6.70 12.47 -14.62
C ASP A 3 8.10 12.23 -14.02
N PHE A 4 8.31 11.03 -13.47
CA PHE A 4 9.60 10.63 -12.90
C PHE A 4 10.69 10.49 -13.98
N ALA A 5 10.35 10.31 -15.25
CA ALA A 5 11.33 10.21 -16.32
C ALA A 5 11.97 11.57 -16.65
N ALA A 6 11.27 12.67 -16.37
CA ALA A 6 11.79 14.03 -16.52
C ALA A 6 12.69 14.47 -15.35
N MET A 7 12.72 13.71 -14.25
CA MET A 7 13.50 14.04 -13.06
C MET A 7 14.90 13.41 -13.11
N PRO A 8 15.93 14.10 -12.60
CA PRO A 8 17.28 13.54 -12.54
C PRO A 8 17.33 12.35 -11.56
N PRO A 9 18.19 11.35 -11.81
CA PRO A 9 18.26 10.13 -11.00
C PRO A 9 18.57 10.41 -9.53
N GLU A 10 19.30 11.49 -9.23
CA GLU A 10 19.58 11.95 -7.87
C GLU A 10 18.30 12.20 -7.06
N VAL A 11 17.29 12.81 -7.70
CA VAL A 11 16.03 13.14 -7.02
C VAL A 11 15.15 11.91 -6.88
N ASN A 12 14.98 11.13 -7.95
CA ASN A 12 14.18 9.89 -7.90
C ASN A 12 14.73 8.91 -6.85
N SER A 13 16.05 8.76 -6.79
CA SER A 13 16.70 7.89 -5.81
C SER A 13 16.60 8.45 -4.41
N ALA A 14 16.80 9.75 -4.20
CA ALA A 14 16.60 10.35 -2.88
C ALA A 14 15.16 10.17 -2.38
N LEU A 15 14.16 10.36 -3.23
CA LEU A 15 12.75 10.15 -2.87
C LEU A 15 12.46 8.69 -2.47
N MET A 16 13.06 7.71 -3.15
CA MET A 16 12.86 6.30 -2.85
C MET A 16 13.56 5.84 -1.56
N TYR A 17 14.80 6.29 -1.36
CA TYR A 17 15.68 5.83 -0.27
C TYR A 17 15.55 6.64 1.02
N THR A 18 14.72 7.69 1.04
CA THR A 18 14.42 8.46 2.25
C THR A 18 13.01 8.15 2.75
N GLY A 19 12.79 8.32 4.05
CA GLY A 19 11.50 8.08 4.69
C GLY A 19 11.46 6.84 5.58
N PRO A 20 10.27 6.52 6.14
CA PRO A 20 10.13 5.51 7.20
C PRO A 20 10.10 4.06 6.70
N GLY A 21 10.15 3.82 5.39
CA GLY A 21 10.03 2.48 4.79
C GLY A 21 8.60 1.91 4.83
N PRO A 22 8.44 0.61 4.53
CA PRO A 22 7.12 -0.02 4.35
C PRO A 22 6.44 -0.46 5.66
N GLY A 23 7.14 -0.40 6.80
CA GLY A 23 6.64 -0.88 8.10
C GLY A 23 5.24 -0.37 8.47
N PRO A 24 4.94 0.93 8.35
CA PRO A 24 3.61 1.46 8.61
C PRO A 24 2.53 0.83 7.73
N PHE A 25 2.80 0.56 6.44
CA PHE A 25 1.84 -0.09 5.55
C PHE A 25 1.59 -1.55 5.95
N LEU A 26 2.64 -2.29 6.32
CA LEU A 26 2.49 -3.66 6.82
C LEU A 26 1.62 -3.70 8.08
N SER A 27 1.84 -2.78 9.02
CA SER A 27 1.01 -2.66 10.22
C SER A 27 -0.45 -2.30 9.90
N ALA A 28 -0.67 -1.40 8.94
CA ALA A 28 -2.00 -1.00 8.51
C ALA A 28 -2.74 -2.15 7.80
N SER A 29 -2.04 -2.91 6.95
CA SER A 29 -2.62 -4.10 6.29
C SER A 29 -3.08 -5.14 7.32
N ALA A 30 -2.25 -5.41 8.33
CA ALA A 30 -2.63 -6.31 9.42
C ALA A 30 -3.86 -5.78 10.21
N ALA A 31 -3.89 -4.48 10.52
CA ALA A 31 -5.02 -3.88 11.22
C ALA A 31 -6.32 -3.93 10.42
N TRP A 32 -6.27 -3.72 9.10
CA TRP A 32 -7.44 -3.86 8.23
C TRP A 32 -7.96 -5.30 8.18
N ASN A 33 -7.07 -6.30 8.13
CA ASN A 33 -7.47 -7.71 8.16
C ASN A 33 -8.17 -8.07 9.47
N VAL A 34 -7.63 -7.63 10.61
CA VAL A 34 -8.28 -7.83 11.93
C VAL A 34 -9.65 -7.14 11.96
N LEU A 35 -9.76 -5.90 11.46
CA LEU A 35 -11.04 -5.20 11.42
C LEU A 35 -12.07 -5.91 10.52
N ALA A 36 -11.65 -6.48 9.39
CA ALA A 36 -12.53 -7.28 8.54
C ALA A 36 -13.09 -8.49 9.30
N GLU A 37 -12.22 -9.22 10.00
CA GLU A 37 -12.60 -10.39 10.80
C GLU A 37 -13.60 -10.02 11.90
N GLU A 38 -13.34 -8.93 12.64
CA GLU A 38 -14.24 -8.43 13.68
C GLU A 38 -15.61 -8.02 13.12
N LEU A 39 -15.65 -7.36 11.95
CA LEU A 39 -16.90 -6.97 11.32
C LEU A 39 -17.70 -8.17 10.80
N PHE A 40 -17.03 -9.16 10.20
CA PHE A 40 -17.69 -10.42 9.81
C PHE A 40 -18.21 -11.17 11.03
N GLY A 41 -17.40 -11.29 12.09
CA GLY A 41 -17.81 -11.91 13.35
C GLY A 41 -19.02 -11.20 13.97
N THR A 42 -19.03 -9.86 13.93
CA THR A 42 -20.17 -9.05 14.38
C THR A 42 -21.41 -9.32 13.53
N ALA A 43 -21.29 -9.36 12.20
CA ALA A 43 -22.39 -9.67 11.30
C ALA A 43 -23.00 -11.06 11.59
N THR A 44 -22.14 -12.06 11.82
CA THR A 44 -22.56 -13.41 12.22
C THR A 44 -23.28 -13.40 13.56
N ALA A 45 -22.74 -12.72 14.58
CA ALA A 45 -23.37 -12.62 15.89
C ALA A 45 -24.77 -11.97 15.83
N PHE A 46 -24.93 -10.89 15.05
CA PHE A 46 -26.24 -10.28 14.82
C PHE A 46 -27.22 -11.25 14.14
N ASN A 47 -26.78 -11.97 13.11
CA ASN A 47 -27.60 -12.99 12.44
C ASN A 47 -28.03 -14.11 13.40
N THR A 48 -27.15 -14.58 14.28
CA THR A 48 -27.47 -15.58 15.29
C THR A 48 -28.57 -15.07 16.22
N VAL A 49 -28.42 -13.87 16.79
CA VAL A 49 -29.42 -13.29 17.70
C VAL A 49 -30.78 -13.09 17.02
N ILE A 50 -30.80 -12.62 15.77
CA ILE A 50 -32.04 -12.45 15.01
C ILE A 50 -32.69 -13.82 14.72
N THR A 51 -31.89 -14.82 14.36
CA THR A 51 -32.40 -16.19 14.13
C THR A 51 -33.02 -16.75 15.41
N ASP A 52 -32.31 -16.67 16.54
CA ASP A 52 -32.81 -17.15 17.84
C ASP A 52 -34.09 -16.42 18.27
N LEU A 53 -34.18 -15.10 18.06
CA LEU A 53 -35.38 -14.32 18.32
C LEU A 53 -36.59 -14.85 17.53
N THR A 54 -36.41 -15.15 16.25
CA THR A 54 -37.50 -15.64 15.38
C THR A 54 -37.94 -17.06 15.71
N VAL A 55 -37.12 -17.86 16.40
CA VAL A 55 -37.46 -19.21 16.86
C VAL A 55 -38.11 -19.20 18.25
N THR A 56 -37.62 -18.35 19.14
CA THR A 56 -38.07 -18.29 20.55
C THR A 56 -39.35 -17.48 20.73
N TRP A 57 -39.53 -16.40 19.97
CA TRP A 57 -40.72 -15.56 20.01
C TRP A 57 -41.39 -15.53 18.65
N LEU A 58 -42.41 -16.37 18.46
CA LEU A 58 -43.13 -16.49 17.19
C LEU A 58 -44.25 -15.44 17.11
N GLY A 59 -44.26 -14.65 16.05
CA GLY A 59 -45.36 -13.74 15.73
C GLY A 59 -44.99 -12.56 14.85
N PRO A 60 -45.96 -11.69 14.51
CA PRO A 60 -45.72 -10.53 13.63
C PRO A 60 -44.65 -9.56 14.15
N ALA A 61 -44.50 -9.46 15.48
CA ALA A 61 -43.52 -8.56 16.10
C ALA A 61 -42.07 -9.02 15.88
N SER A 62 -41.76 -10.32 16.00
CA SER A 62 -40.41 -10.83 15.74
C SER A 62 -40.04 -10.78 14.26
N ILE A 63 -41.02 -11.03 13.38
CA ILE A 63 -40.84 -10.84 11.93
C ILE A 63 -40.53 -9.38 11.60
N ALA A 64 -41.26 -8.42 12.20
CA ALA A 64 -41.00 -7.00 11.99
C ALA A 64 -39.61 -6.58 12.49
N MET A 65 -39.17 -7.11 13.64
CA MET A 65 -37.83 -6.87 14.17
C MET A 65 -36.73 -7.43 13.26
N ALA A 66 -36.89 -8.67 12.77
CA ALA A 66 -35.95 -9.29 11.84
C ALA A 66 -35.84 -8.48 10.53
N ALA A 67 -36.98 -8.03 9.99
CA ALA A 67 -37.01 -7.19 8.79
C ALA A 67 -36.32 -5.83 9.02
N ALA A 68 -36.46 -5.23 10.20
CA ALA A 68 -35.80 -3.96 10.54
C ALA A 68 -34.27 -4.11 10.71
N ALA A 69 -33.80 -5.27 11.17
CA ALA A 69 -32.37 -5.55 11.35
C ALA A 69 -31.64 -5.89 10.04
N ALA A 70 -32.35 -6.44 9.04
CA ALA A 70 -31.76 -6.92 7.80
C ALA A 70 -30.90 -5.88 7.04
N PRO A 71 -31.30 -4.59 6.89
CA PRO A 71 -30.48 -3.58 6.23
C PRO A 71 -29.15 -3.32 6.95
N PHE A 72 -29.14 -3.35 8.28
CA PHE A 72 -27.93 -3.15 9.07
C PHE A 72 -26.96 -4.33 8.92
N ILE A 73 -27.48 -5.56 8.96
CA ILE A 73 -26.67 -6.78 8.75
C ILE A 73 -26.07 -6.79 7.34
N ALA A 74 -26.86 -6.41 6.33
CA ALA A 74 -26.37 -6.28 4.96
C ALA A 74 -25.28 -5.21 4.85
N TRP A 75 -25.47 -4.05 5.49
CA TRP A 75 -24.49 -2.97 5.49
C TRP A 75 -23.17 -3.36 6.17
N ILE A 76 -23.21 -3.99 7.35
CA ILE A 76 -21.98 -4.38 8.06
C ILE A 76 -21.24 -5.48 7.32
N THR A 77 -21.94 -6.42 6.69
CA THR A 77 -21.34 -7.47 5.85
C THR A 77 -20.66 -6.89 4.61
N ALA A 78 -21.33 -5.94 3.92
CA ALA A 78 -20.75 -5.26 2.77
C ALA A 78 -19.53 -4.42 3.18
N THR A 79 -19.60 -3.75 4.33
CA THR A 79 -18.49 -2.96 4.86
C THR A 79 -17.29 -3.84 5.23
N ALA A 80 -17.53 -5.01 5.82
CA ALA A 80 -16.48 -5.99 6.10
C ALA A 80 -15.71 -6.38 4.83
N GLY A 81 -16.43 -6.67 3.74
CA GLY A 81 -15.81 -6.98 2.44
C GLY A 81 -15.00 -5.81 1.84
N LEU A 82 -15.46 -4.56 2.02
CA LEU A 82 -14.68 -3.39 1.60
C LEU A 82 -13.40 -3.24 2.42
N VAL A 83 -13.47 -3.49 3.73
CA VAL A 83 -12.31 -3.42 4.64
C VAL A 83 -11.28 -4.51 4.32
N GLU A 84 -11.74 -5.74 4.05
CA GLU A 84 -10.87 -6.83 3.59
C GLU A 84 -10.14 -6.44 2.28
N ALA A 85 -10.88 -5.89 1.30
CA ALA A 85 -10.29 -5.42 0.06
C ALA A 85 -9.25 -4.30 0.29
N MET A 86 -9.46 -3.40 1.25
CA MET A 86 -8.48 -2.39 1.64
C MET A 86 -7.20 -3.01 2.21
N GLY A 87 -7.31 -4.03 3.05
CA GLY A 87 -6.16 -4.78 3.56
C GLY A 87 -5.28 -5.35 2.43
N MET A 88 -5.93 -5.92 1.41
CA MET A 88 -5.27 -6.44 0.21
C MET A 88 -4.60 -5.35 -0.63
N GLN A 89 -5.25 -4.19 -0.80
CA GLN A 89 -4.67 -3.07 -1.55
C GLN A 89 -3.44 -2.48 -0.87
N VAL A 90 -3.45 -2.39 0.47
CA VAL A 90 -2.28 -1.93 1.24
C VAL A 90 -1.11 -2.92 1.10
N ALA A 91 -1.39 -4.23 1.11
CA ALA A 91 -0.37 -5.24 0.87
C ALA A 91 0.23 -5.12 -0.55
N ALA A 92 -0.62 -4.91 -1.57
CA ALA A 92 -0.18 -4.71 -2.94
C ALA A 92 0.68 -3.44 -3.10
N ALA A 93 0.28 -2.33 -2.45
CA ALA A 93 1.07 -1.09 -2.44
C ALA A 93 2.43 -1.28 -1.77
N THR A 94 2.48 -2.09 -0.70
CA THR A 94 3.74 -2.43 -0.01
C THR A 94 4.68 -3.21 -0.94
N ALA A 95 4.18 -4.23 -1.62
CA ALA A 95 4.96 -5.00 -2.59
C ALA A 95 5.46 -4.13 -3.77
N ALA A 96 4.63 -3.20 -4.24
CA ALA A 96 5.03 -2.25 -5.28
C ALA A 96 6.15 -1.31 -4.81
N TYR A 97 6.08 -0.82 -3.56
CA TYR A 97 7.15 -0.02 -2.95
C TYR A 97 8.46 -0.82 -2.87
N GLU A 98 8.42 -2.05 -2.36
CA GLU A 98 9.62 -2.89 -2.22
C GLU A 98 10.27 -3.21 -3.57
N ALA A 99 9.46 -3.50 -4.60
CA ALA A 99 9.94 -3.71 -5.95
C ALA A 99 10.59 -2.43 -6.52
N ALA A 100 9.95 -1.28 -6.34
CA ALA A 100 10.50 -0.01 -6.79
C ALA A 100 11.80 0.35 -6.04
N PHE A 101 11.86 0.11 -4.74
CA PHE A 101 13.06 0.29 -3.93
C PHE A 101 14.22 -0.57 -4.43
N ALA A 102 13.95 -1.87 -4.70
CA ALA A 102 14.96 -2.79 -5.20
C ALA A 102 15.48 -2.44 -6.61
N MET A 103 14.62 -1.88 -7.47
CA MET A 103 14.99 -1.49 -8.84
C MET A 103 15.62 -0.10 -8.94
N THR A 104 15.45 0.76 -7.93
CA THR A 104 15.96 2.13 -7.97
C THR A 104 17.46 2.16 -7.70
N VAL A 105 18.20 2.87 -8.54
CA VAL A 105 19.67 3.00 -8.42
C VAL A 105 20.04 3.61 -7.06
N PRO A 106 20.95 3.00 -6.27
CA PRO A 106 21.33 3.55 -4.97
C PRO A 106 22.03 4.92 -5.09
N PRO A 107 21.75 5.89 -4.20
CA PRO A 107 22.38 7.21 -4.22
C PRO A 107 23.92 7.21 -4.26
N PRO A 108 24.64 6.32 -3.55
CA PRO A 108 26.10 6.27 -3.63
C PRO A 108 26.65 5.93 -5.03
N VAL A 109 25.92 5.14 -5.83
CA VAL A 109 26.33 4.79 -7.19
C VAL A 109 26.24 6.01 -8.09
N ILE A 110 25.18 6.80 -7.96
CA ILE A 110 25.00 8.05 -8.70
C ILE A 110 26.08 9.06 -8.30
N ALA A 111 26.35 9.22 -7.01
CA ALA A 111 27.40 10.11 -6.51
C ALA A 111 28.79 9.73 -7.03
N ALA A 112 29.12 8.44 -7.07
CA ALA A 112 30.39 7.95 -7.62
C ALA A 112 30.52 8.24 -9.13
N ASN A 113 29.45 8.04 -9.90
CA ASN A 113 29.42 8.41 -11.33
C ASN A 113 29.68 9.92 -11.53
N ARG A 114 29.05 10.79 -10.73
CA ARG A 114 29.27 12.25 -10.81
C ARG A 114 30.69 12.64 -10.44
N ALA A 115 31.27 12.04 -9.40
CA ALA A 115 32.65 12.29 -9.01
C ALA A 115 33.63 11.89 -10.13
N LEU A 116 33.40 10.74 -10.77
CA LEU A 116 34.20 10.28 -11.91
C LEU A 116 34.07 11.23 -13.10
N TYR A 117 32.86 11.65 -13.45
CA TYR A 117 32.60 12.60 -14.53
C TYR A 117 33.39 13.90 -14.35
N TYR A 118 33.32 14.52 -13.17
CA TYR A 118 34.05 15.75 -12.88
C TYR A 118 35.57 15.56 -12.90
N PHE A 119 36.07 14.42 -12.39
CA PHE A 119 37.48 14.08 -12.45
C PHE A 119 37.99 13.91 -13.89
N LEU A 120 37.23 13.23 -14.75
CA LEU A 120 37.58 13.01 -16.15
C LEU A 120 37.61 14.33 -16.93
N ILE A 121 36.67 15.24 -16.67
CA ILE A 121 36.67 16.59 -17.25
C ILE A 121 37.91 17.37 -16.79
N ALA A 122 38.19 17.40 -15.49
CA ALA A 122 39.30 18.15 -14.93
C ALA A 122 40.67 17.69 -15.46
N THR A 123 40.76 16.42 -15.87
CA THR A 123 41.99 15.81 -16.42
C THR A 123 42.00 15.70 -17.95
N ASN A 124 40.99 16.22 -18.66
CA ASN A 124 40.86 16.08 -20.11
C ASN A 124 41.71 17.08 -20.93
N PHE A 125 42.95 17.37 -20.50
CA PHE A 125 43.80 18.41 -21.10
C PHE A 125 44.05 18.23 -22.60
N PHE A 126 44.15 16.97 -23.05
CA PHE A 126 44.42 16.60 -24.44
C PHE A 126 43.21 15.98 -25.16
N GLY A 127 42.01 16.04 -24.57
CA GLY A 127 40.80 15.47 -25.17
C GLY A 127 40.70 13.93 -25.11
N GLN A 128 41.67 13.23 -24.54
CA GLN A 128 41.72 11.76 -24.49
C GLN A 128 40.61 11.12 -23.65
N ASN A 129 40.11 11.83 -22.63
CA ASN A 129 39.03 11.32 -21.76
C ASN A 129 37.64 11.49 -22.38
N THR A 130 37.52 12.17 -23.52
CA THR A 130 36.21 12.46 -24.15
C THR A 130 35.33 11.23 -24.37
N PRO A 131 35.86 10.07 -24.84
CA PRO A 131 35.04 8.86 -24.94
C PRO A 131 34.54 8.40 -23.56
N ALA A 132 35.39 8.38 -22.54
CA ALA A 132 35.00 7.96 -21.18
C ALA A 132 33.93 8.89 -20.56
N ILE A 133 34.03 10.20 -20.80
CA ILE A 133 33.03 11.20 -20.36
C ILE A 133 31.66 10.93 -20.99
N MET A 134 31.60 10.47 -22.24
CA MET A 134 30.33 10.15 -22.91
C MET A 134 29.67 8.86 -22.39
N PHE A 135 30.41 8.00 -21.71
CA PHE A 135 29.90 6.75 -21.10
C PHE A 135 29.51 6.91 -19.63
N THR A 136 29.87 8.03 -19.00
CA THR A 136 29.48 8.39 -17.62
C THR A 136 28.26 9.28 -17.61
#